data_AF-A0A256ZVC3-F1
#
_entry.id   AF-A0A256ZVC3-F1
#
_cell.length_a   1.000
_cell.length_b   1.000
_cell.length_c   1.000
_cell.angle_alpha   90.00
_cell.angle_beta   90.00
_cell.angle_gamma   90.00
#
_symmetry.space_group_name_H-M   'P 1'
#
loop_
_entity.id
_entity.type
_entity.pdbx_description
1 polymer ?
#
loop_
_entity_poly.entity_id
_entity_poly.type
_entity_poly.pdbx_seq_one_letter_code
_entity_poly.pdbx_strand_id
1 'polypeptide(L)'
;MGCPVVIGENGVPIEVGGTSFEVAKDIVDTDYIIAISHVKGHIQAGFGGAIKNFGMGGVTKETKKLIHSFCEPIYNSENCTLCGICAEVCPFGAISVNKVWMRNERKCLGCGKCVEACPNNALSYKKMSLHEALALACKACIEGKKVMYINVLKDIARSCDCDPSAGPIICPDIGYLVSDDPVAIDKASLDLVNKVEENIFERINRVDPLKQILYAKKIGLGSDEYELVKI
;
A
#
# COMPACT_ATOMS: atom_id res chain seq x y z
N MET A 1 -14.41 -19.17 -20.56
CA MET A 1 -15.34 -18.54 -19.61
C MET A 1 -15.76 -17.19 -20.19
N GLY A 2 -16.99 -17.04 -20.66
CA GLY A 2 -17.49 -15.85 -21.37
C GLY A 2 -17.76 -14.63 -20.47
N CYS A 3 -16.88 -14.37 -19.50
CA CYS A 3 -16.97 -13.18 -18.67
C CYS A 3 -16.31 -12.01 -19.42
N PRO A 4 -17.00 -10.87 -19.60
CA PRO A 4 -16.39 -9.71 -20.25
C PRO A 4 -15.27 -9.16 -19.37
N VAL A 5 -14.10 -8.91 -19.97
CA VAL A 5 -13.04 -8.14 -19.32
C VAL A 5 -13.38 -6.66 -19.48
N VAL A 6 -13.69 -6.00 -18.37
CA VAL A 6 -13.97 -4.57 -18.33
C VAL A 6 -12.73 -3.85 -17.82
N ILE A 7 -12.26 -2.86 -18.56
CA ILE A 7 -11.23 -1.92 -18.11
C ILE A 7 -11.92 -0.58 -17.89
N GLY A 8 -12.20 -0.27 -16.62
CA GLY A 8 -12.83 0.99 -16.24
C GLY A 8 -11.85 2.16 -16.42
N GLU A 9 -12.17 3.10 -17.31
CA GLU A 9 -11.40 4.35 -17.47
C GLU A 9 -12.06 5.55 -16.80
N ASN A 10 -13.35 5.43 -16.45
CA ASN A 10 -14.13 6.49 -15.82
C ASN A 10 -14.08 6.37 -14.29
N GLY A 11 -14.00 7.51 -13.63
CA GLY A 11 -14.01 7.60 -12.18
C GLY A 11 -15.14 8.45 -11.62
N VAL A 12 -15.47 8.22 -10.36
CA VAL A 12 -16.44 9.00 -9.58
C VAL A 12 -15.71 9.50 -8.32
N PRO A 13 -15.73 10.81 -8.02
CA PRO A 13 -15.09 11.34 -6.82
C PRO A 13 -15.86 10.94 -5.56
N ILE A 14 -15.16 10.34 -4.61
CA ILE A 14 -15.68 9.95 -3.29
C ILE A 14 -14.82 10.60 -2.20
N GLU A 15 -15.46 11.31 -1.27
CA GLU A 15 -14.79 12.01 -0.17
C GLU A 15 -14.64 11.09 1.05
N VAL A 16 -13.40 10.80 1.44
CA VAL A 16 -13.09 10.01 2.65
C VAL A 16 -11.92 10.63 3.39
N GLY A 17 -12.06 10.86 4.70
CA GLY A 17 -10.99 11.41 5.53
C GLY A 17 -10.49 12.80 5.07
N GLY A 18 -11.39 13.64 4.54
CA GLY A 18 -11.05 14.97 4.02
C GLY A 18 -10.22 14.94 2.72
N THR A 19 -10.32 13.85 1.96
CA THR A 19 -9.65 13.69 0.67
C THR A 19 -10.60 13.09 -0.35
N SER A 20 -10.63 13.69 -1.54
CA SER A 20 -11.32 13.14 -2.71
C SER A 20 -10.48 12.06 -3.36
N PHE A 21 -11.05 10.87 -3.53
CA PHE A 21 -10.49 9.78 -4.31
C PHE A 21 -11.42 9.49 -5.49
N GLU A 22 -10.88 9.49 -6.71
CA GLU A 22 -11.65 9.14 -7.89
C GLU A 22 -11.67 7.62 -8.05
N VAL A 23 -12.76 6.99 -7.64
CA VAL A 23 -12.98 5.54 -7.63
C VAL A 23 -13.50 5.09 -8.98
N ALA A 24 -13.06 3.94 -9.49
CA ALA A 24 -13.55 3.39 -10.74
C ALA A 24 -15.08 3.24 -10.73
N LYS A 25 -15.75 3.75 -11.77
CA LYS A 25 -17.22 3.79 -11.83
C LYS A 25 -17.85 2.39 -11.66
N ASP A 26 -17.26 1.37 -12.27
CA ASP A 26 -17.74 -0.01 -12.17
C ASP A 26 -17.73 -0.53 -10.71
N ILE A 27 -16.77 -0.10 -9.89
CA ILE A 27 -16.73 -0.42 -8.46
C ILE A 27 -17.85 0.32 -7.73
N VAL A 28 -18.05 1.61 -8.04
CA VAL A 28 -19.11 2.43 -7.42
C VAL A 28 -20.49 1.86 -7.71
N ASP A 29 -20.75 1.44 -8.95
CA ASP A 29 -22.05 0.93 -9.40
C ASP A 29 -22.32 -0.54 -8.95
N THR A 30 -21.37 -1.21 -8.30
CA THR A 30 -21.48 -2.62 -7.88
C THR A 30 -21.78 -2.77 -6.40
N ASP A 31 -22.76 -3.60 -6.02
CA ASP A 31 -23.11 -3.89 -4.62
C ASP A 31 -22.33 -5.07 -4.00
N TYR A 32 -21.98 -6.06 -4.83
CA TYR A 32 -21.36 -7.32 -4.42
C TYR A 32 -20.06 -7.54 -5.19
N ILE A 33 -18.94 -7.70 -4.48
CA ILE A 33 -17.62 -7.84 -5.10
C ILE A 33 -16.93 -9.11 -4.58
N ILE A 34 -16.31 -9.87 -5.49
CA ILE A 34 -15.33 -10.90 -5.12
C ILE A 34 -13.96 -10.36 -5.49
N ALA A 35 -13.12 -10.10 -4.49
CA ALA A 35 -11.81 -9.49 -4.64
C ALA A 35 -10.71 -10.53 -4.47
N ILE A 36 -9.98 -10.81 -5.55
CA ILE A 36 -8.83 -11.73 -5.50
C ILE A 36 -7.56 -10.91 -5.45
N SER A 37 -6.78 -11.10 -4.38
CA SER A 37 -5.54 -10.37 -4.16
C SER A 37 -4.37 -11.32 -4.00
N HIS A 38 -3.27 -11.01 -4.65
CA HIS A 38 -2.02 -11.75 -4.51
C HIS A 38 -1.19 -11.14 -3.40
N VAL A 39 -0.89 -11.93 -2.36
CA VAL A 39 -0.06 -11.49 -1.24
C VAL A 39 1.40 -11.44 -1.69
N LYS A 40 1.99 -10.24 -1.75
CA LYS A 40 3.39 -10.04 -2.16
C LYS A 40 4.07 -8.91 -1.42
N GLY A 41 5.41 -8.85 -1.52
CA GLY A 41 6.18 -7.72 -1.01
C GLY A 41 5.88 -6.44 -1.79
N HIS A 42 6.04 -5.29 -1.13
CA HIS A 42 5.96 -3.98 -1.78
C HIS A 42 6.98 -3.03 -1.18
N ILE A 43 7.79 -2.39 -2.04
CA ILE A 43 8.92 -1.56 -1.61
C ILE A 43 8.52 -0.42 -0.66
N GLN A 44 7.30 0.13 -0.78
CA GLN A 44 6.83 1.27 0.01
C GLN A 44 5.82 0.90 1.09
N ALA A 45 5.05 -0.18 0.88
CA ALA A 45 3.94 -0.56 1.77
C ALA A 45 4.31 -1.73 2.69
N GLY A 46 5.49 -2.34 2.49
CA GLY A 46 5.90 -3.57 3.16
C GLY A 46 5.38 -4.79 2.40
N PHE A 47 4.06 -4.88 2.24
CA PHE A 47 3.40 -5.91 1.45
C PHE A 47 2.15 -5.36 0.75
N GLY A 48 1.53 -6.16 -0.10
CA GLY A 48 0.22 -5.89 -0.68
C GLY A 48 -0.70 -7.09 -0.47
N GLY A 49 -1.92 -6.81 -0.03
CA GLY A 49 -3.04 -7.74 0.03
C GLY A 49 -4.32 -7.05 -0.44
N ALA A 50 -5.45 -7.36 0.19
CA ALA A 50 -6.77 -6.82 -0.11
C ALA A 50 -6.82 -5.28 -0.05
N ILE A 51 -6.28 -4.67 1.02
CA ILE A 51 -6.36 -3.22 1.22
C ILE A 51 -5.62 -2.49 0.10
N LYS A 52 -4.39 -2.90 -0.21
CA LYS A 52 -3.61 -2.31 -1.31
C LYS A 52 -4.23 -2.58 -2.67
N ASN A 53 -4.85 -3.75 -2.85
CA ASN A 53 -5.51 -4.10 -4.11
C ASN A 53 -6.60 -3.08 -4.46
N PHE A 54 -7.52 -2.79 -3.54
CA PHE A 54 -8.53 -1.75 -3.74
C PHE A 54 -7.93 -0.34 -3.69
N GLY A 55 -7.11 -0.04 -2.69
CA GLY A 55 -6.57 1.31 -2.50
C GLY A 55 -5.72 1.83 -3.66
N MET A 56 -5.12 0.93 -4.46
CA MET A 56 -4.35 1.30 -5.64
C MET A 56 -5.03 0.91 -6.96
N GLY A 57 -5.72 -0.22 -7.00
CA GLY A 57 -6.33 -0.78 -8.22
C GLY A 57 -7.78 -0.40 -8.43
N GLY A 58 -8.49 0.02 -7.38
CA GLY A 58 -9.89 0.45 -7.45
C GLY A 58 -10.09 1.93 -7.80
N VAL A 59 -9.00 2.67 -8.02
CA VAL A 59 -9.02 4.11 -8.29
C VAL A 59 -8.46 4.41 -9.69
N THR A 60 -8.75 5.61 -10.20
CA THR A 60 -8.27 6.05 -11.51
C THR A 60 -6.75 6.21 -11.56
N LYS A 61 -6.19 6.26 -12.78
CA LYS A 61 -4.76 6.53 -13.01
C LYS A 61 -4.32 7.85 -12.39
N GLU A 62 -5.17 8.87 -12.42
CA GLU A 62 -4.87 10.18 -11.83
C GLU A 62 -4.90 10.12 -10.30
N THR A 63 -5.88 9.44 -9.70
CA THR A 63 -5.89 9.22 -8.24
C THR A 63 -4.70 8.39 -7.77
N LYS A 64 -4.27 7.39 -8.55
CA LYS A 64 -3.04 6.64 -8.29
C LYS A 64 -1.81 7.54 -8.24
N LYS A 65 -1.67 8.50 -9.16
CA LYS A 65 -0.57 9.49 -9.12
C LYS A 65 -0.72 10.43 -7.92
N LEU A 66 -1.94 10.86 -7.62
CA LEU A 66 -2.25 11.73 -6.49
C LEU A 66 -1.82 11.09 -5.15
N ILE A 67 -2.14 9.81 -4.93
CA ILE A 67 -1.72 9.04 -3.75
C ILE A 67 -0.20 9.09 -3.55
N HIS A 68 0.60 8.91 -4.61
CA HIS A 68 2.05 9.01 -4.52
C HIS A 68 2.50 10.45 -4.22
N SER A 69 1.84 11.45 -4.80
CA SER A 69 2.18 12.85 -4.56
C SER A 69 1.99 13.27 -3.08
N PHE A 70 1.06 12.65 -2.35
CA PHE A 70 0.86 12.90 -0.91
C PHE A 70 2.08 12.54 -0.07
N CYS A 71 2.86 11.58 -0.55
CA CYS A 71 4.01 11.02 0.13
C CYS A 71 5.32 11.74 -0.24
N GLU A 72 5.27 12.76 -1.10
CA GLU A 72 6.40 13.61 -1.42
C GLU A 72 6.96 14.30 -0.16
N PRO A 73 8.29 14.35 0.03
CA PRO A 73 8.87 14.99 1.20
C PRO A 73 8.78 16.52 1.09
N ILE A 74 8.33 17.17 2.17
CA ILE A 74 8.52 18.59 2.46
C ILE A 74 9.74 18.74 3.35
N TYR A 75 10.65 19.66 2.99
CA TYR A 75 11.92 19.88 3.66
C TYR A 75 11.85 21.04 4.66
N ASN A 76 12.27 20.80 5.90
CA ASN A 76 12.50 21.82 6.91
C ASN A 76 14.01 21.95 7.19
N SER A 77 14.59 23.11 6.85
CA SER A 77 16.01 23.38 7.06
C SER A 77 16.41 23.54 8.51
N GLU A 78 15.51 23.95 9.40
CA GLU A 78 15.82 24.19 10.82
C GLU A 78 16.20 22.90 11.55
N ASN A 79 15.58 21.78 11.17
CA ASN A 79 15.81 20.47 11.76
C ASN A 79 16.89 19.67 11.01
N CYS A 80 17.39 20.16 9.88
CA CYS A 80 18.27 19.39 9.01
C CYS A 80 19.75 19.54 9.38
N THR A 81 20.39 18.44 9.73
CA THR A 81 21.84 18.38 9.96
C THR A 81 22.65 18.04 8.71
N LEU A 82 22.01 17.89 7.55
CA LEU A 82 22.61 17.45 6.28
C LEU A 82 23.34 16.09 6.38
N CYS A 83 22.88 15.19 7.26
CA CYS A 83 23.51 13.87 7.48
C CYS A 83 23.49 12.91 6.28
N GLY A 84 22.69 13.16 5.24
CA GLY A 84 22.70 12.36 4.01
C GLY A 84 21.87 11.07 4.01
N ILE A 85 21.37 10.60 5.16
CA ILE A 85 20.59 9.35 5.27
C ILE A 85 19.42 9.30 4.28
N CYS A 86 18.70 10.41 4.10
CA CYS A 86 17.57 10.49 3.16
C CYS A 86 17.98 10.27 1.69
N ALA A 87 19.21 10.63 1.31
CA ALA A 87 19.77 10.32 -0.01
C ALA A 87 20.15 8.84 -0.12
N GLU A 88 20.77 8.27 0.92
CA GLU A 88 21.18 6.86 0.96
C GLU A 88 20.00 5.90 0.83
N VAL A 89 18.88 6.18 1.53
CA VAL A 89 17.69 5.31 1.47
C VAL A 89 16.85 5.52 0.22
N CYS A 90 17.15 6.51 -0.63
CA CYS A 90 16.33 6.84 -1.78
C CYS A 90 16.55 5.82 -2.92
N PRO A 91 15.58 4.94 -3.23
CA PRO A 91 15.78 3.89 -4.23
C PRO A 91 15.87 4.44 -5.67
N PHE A 92 15.48 5.72 -5.87
CA PHE A 92 15.45 6.36 -7.18
C PHE A 92 16.59 7.38 -7.38
N GLY A 93 17.48 7.55 -6.39
CA GLY A 93 18.53 8.57 -6.43
C GLY A 93 17.97 9.98 -6.67
N ALA A 94 16.82 10.28 -6.06
CA ALA A 94 16.09 11.53 -6.24
C ALA A 94 16.51 12.62 -5.26
N ILE A 95 17.30 12.28 -4.22
CA ILE A 95 17.73 13.21 -3.18
C ILE A 95 19.26 13.32 -3.23
N SER A 96 19.77 14.54 -3.14
CA SER A 96 21.19 14.81 -2.94
C SER A 96 21.39 15.70 -1.72
N VAL A 97 22.33 15.35 -0.86
CA VAL A 97 22.67 16.11 0.34
C VAL A 97 24.16 16.42 0.30
N ASN A 98 24.48 17.68 0.07
CA ASN A 98 25.84 18.21 0.14
C ASN A 98 25.82 19.42 1.10
N LYS A 99 26.35 20.58 0.68
CA LYS A 99 26.16 21.86 1.39
C LYS A 99 24.69 22.29 1.48
N VAL A 100 23.82 21.69 0.67
CA VAL A 100 22.37 21.92 0.64
C VAL A 100 21.65 20.58 0.40
N TRP A 101 20.39 20.51 0.85
CA TRP A 101 19.46 19.44 0.51
C TRP A 101 18.73 19.78 -0.78
N MET A 102 18.69 18.86 -1.75
CA MET A 102 17.95 19.03 -3.00
C MET A 102 17.19 17.77 -3.38
N ARG A 103 16.01 17.96 -3.97
CA ARG A 103 15.16 16.91 -4.53
C ARG A 103 15.01 17.09 -6.03
N ASN A 104 15.27 16.03 -6.78
CA ASN A 104 14.92 15.95 -8.19
C ASN A 104 13.48 15.44 -8.34
N GLU A 105 12.57 16.33 -8.70
CA GLU A 105 11.14 16.03 -8.80
C GLU A 105 10.82 15.01 -9.88
N ARG A 106 11.61 14.97 -10.96
CA ARG A 106 11.41 14.01 -12.06
C ARG A 106 11.79 12.59 -11.68
N LYS A 107 12.71 12.43 -10.71
CA LYS A 107 13.12 11.11 -10.19
C LYS A 107 12.31 10.69 -8.95
N CYS A 108 11.70 11.64 -8.25
CA CYS A 108 10.96 11.35 -7.04
C CYS A 108 9.62 10.69 -7.37
N LEU A 109 9.45 9.42 -7.00
CA LEU A 109 8.16 8.72 -7.16
C LEU A 109 7.25 8.83 -5.93
N GLY A 110 7.51 9.79 -5.03
CA GLY A 110 6.68 10.00 -3.84
C GLY A 110 6.60 8.77 -2.95
N CYS A 111 7.74 8.19 -2.58
CA CYS A 111 7.77 6.92 -1.85
C CYS A 111 7.72 7.04 -0.33
N GLY A 112 7.92 8.23 0.23
CA GLY A 112 7.95 8.43 1.68
C GLY A 112 9.18 7.89 2.42
N LYS A 113 10.01 7.01 1.85
CA LYS A 113 11.14 6.37 2.56
C LYS A 113 12.10 7.37 3.21
N CYS A 114 12.36 8.48 2.54
CA CYS A 114 13.21 9.54 3.08
C CYS A 114 12.61 10.26 4.29
N VAL A 115 11.27 10.38 4.34
CA VAL A 115 10.53 10.95 5.47
C VAL A 115 10.69 10.02 6.67
N GLU A 116 10.41 8.73 6.48
CA GLU A 116 10.51 7.71 7.53
C GLU A 116 11.93 7.53 8.08
N ALA A 117 12.96 7.65 7.22
CA ALA A 117 14.34 7.46 7.62
C ALA A 117 14.99 8.69 8.26
N CYS A 118 14.34 9.85 8.28
CA CYS A 118 14.96 11.09 8.75
C CYS A 118 15.03 11.11 10.29
N PRO A 119 16.22 10.99 10.92
CA PRO A 119 16.31 10.90 12.38
C PRO A 119 15.98 12.22 13.09
N ASN A 120 16.04 13.35 12.36
CA ASN A 120 15.82 14.67 12.91
C ASN A 120 14.42 15.23 12.59
N ASN A 121 13.54 14.44 11.96
CA ASN A 121 12.23 14.91 11.49
C ASN A 121 12.32 16.20 10.64
N ALA A 122 13.38 16.30 9.83
CA ALA A 122 13.59 17.41 8.90
C ALA A 122 12.81 17.24 7.58
N LEU A 123 12.18 16.08 7.40
CA LEU A 123 11.32 15.77 6.27
C LEU A 123 9.94 15.38 6.80
N SER A 124 8.89 15.86 6.17
CA SER A 124 7.50 15.49 6.46
C SER A 124 6.76 15.12 5.18
N TYR A 125 5.65 14.39 5.30
CA TYR A 125 4.78 14.10 4.18
C TYR A 125 4.10 15.38 3.68
N LYS A 126 3.95 15.51 2.36
CA LYS A 126 3.16 16.59 1.76
C LYS A 126 1.72 16.60 2.25
N LYS A 127 1.13 15.42 2.44
CA LYS A 127 -0.21 15.27 3.01
C LYS A 127 -0.31 14.13 4.02
N MET A 128 0.14 12.92 3.64
CA MET A 128 0.04 11.72 4.48
C MET A 128 0.97 10.62 3.95
N SER A 129 1.12 9.54 4.72
CA SER A 129 1.90 8.37 4.29
C SER A 129 1.15 7.51 3.25
N LEU A 130 1.87 6.62 2.58
CA LEU A 130 1.28 5.73 1.58
C LEU A 130 0.27 4.76 2.22
N HIS A 131 0.59 4.24 3.41
CA HIS A 131 -0.28 3.33 4.15
C HIS A 131 -1.64 3.97 4.45
N GLU A 132 -1.63 5.23 4.87
CA GLU A 132 -2.84 6.01 5.16
C GLU A 132 -3.65 6.26 3.89
N ALA A 133 -3.00 6.72 2.83
CA ALA A 133 -3.65 7.00 1.55
C ALA A 133 -4.30 5.75 0.94
N LEU A 134 -3.62 4.59 1.00
CA LEU A 134 -4.15 3.32 0.50
C LEU A 134 -5.36 2.84 1.31
N ALA A 135 -5.33 2.98 2.64
CA ALA A 135 -6.45 2.59 3.48
C ALA A 135 -7.67 3.49 3.26
N LEU A 136 -7.49 4.81 3.13
CA LEU A 136 -8.57 5.74 2.81
C LEU A 136 -9.15 5.49 1.41
N ALA A 137 -8.28 5.26 0.41
CA ALA A 137 -8.71 4.92 -0.94
C ALA A 137 -9.45 3.58 -0.99
N CYS A 138 -8.97 2.58 -0.22
CA CYS A 138 -9.68 1.30 -0.08
C CYS A 138 -11.07 1.54 0.51
N LYS A 139 -11.17 2.29 1.61
CA LYS A 139 -12.46 2.67 2.21
C LYS A 139 -13.39 3.33 1.20
N ALA A 140 -12.89 4.29 0.41
CA ALA A 140 -13.66 4.95 -0.66
C ALA A 140 -14.21 3.95 -1.70
N CYS A 141 -13.49 2.85 -1.97
CA CYS A 141 -13.92 1.83 -2.91
C CYS A 141 -15.03 0.92 -2.36
N ILE A 142 -14.98 0.56 -1.07
CA ILE A 142 -15.75 -0.56 -0.53
C ILE A 142 -16.79 -0.19 0.54
N GLU A 143 -16.80 1.06 1.04
CA GLU A 143 -17.72 1.46 2.11
C GLU A 143 -19.19 1.27 1.69
N GLY A 144 -19.94 0.56 2.51
CA GLY A 144 -21.35 0.20 2.23
C GLY A 144 -21.55 -0.97 1.26
N LYS A 145 -20.49 -1.62 0.77
CA LYS A 145 -20.57 -2.76 -0.17
C LYS A 145 -20.36 -4.09 0.55
N LYS A 146 -20.84 -5.18 -0.06
CA LYS A 146 -20.57 -6.54 0.40
C LYS A 146 -19.43 -7.12 -0.41
N VAL A 147 -18.30 -7.35 0.23
CA VAL A 147 -17.08 -7.82 -0.45
C VAL A 147 -16.62 -9.13 0.15
N MET A 148 -16.35 -10.12 -0.69
CA MET A 148 -15.67 -11.35 -0.33
C MET A 148 -14.23 -11.28 -0.83
N TYR A 149 -13.27 -11.35 0.07
CA TYR A 149 -11.84 -11.28 -0.22
C TYR A 149 -11.25 -12.67 -0.31
N ILE A 150 -10.37 -12.87 -1.28
CA ILE A 150 -9.57 -14.07 -1.46
C ILE A 150 -8.11 -13.64 -1.56
N ASN A 151 -7.33 -13.89 -0.51
CA ASN A 151 -5.89 -13.67 -0.54
C ASN A 151 -5.19 -14.95 -0.99
N VAL A 152 -4.41 -14.84 -2.06
CA VAL A 152 -3.56 -15.90 -2.60
C VAL A 152 -2.17 -15.77 -1.98
N LEU A 153 -1.80 -16.74 -1.15
CA LEU A 153 -0.48 -16.85 -0.51
C LEU A 153 0.31 -17.96 -1.21
N LYS A 154 0.60 -17.73 -2.49
CA LYS A 154 1.43 -18.59 -3.34
C LYS A 154 2.41 -17.71 -4.10
N ASP A 155 3.53 -18.26 -4.57
CA ASP A 155 4.51 -17.53 -5.39
C ASP A 155 4.84 -16.13 -4.83
N ILE A 156 4.99 -16.04 -3.50
CA ILE A 156 5.17 -14.77 -2.80
C ILE A 156 6.56 -14.23 -3.15
N ALA A 157 6.60 -13.26 -4.06
CA ALA A 157 7.82 -12.65 -4.54
C ALA A 157 8.21 -11.39 -3.76
N ARG A 158 9.47 -10.97 -3.93
CA ARG A 158 10.05 -9.78 -3.29
C ARG A 158 9.29 -8.48 -3.57
N SER A 159 8.89 -8.26 -4.82
CA SER A 159 8.20 -7.05 -5.28
C SER A 159 6.79 -7.38 -5.77
N CYS A 160 6.00 -6.34 -5.96
CA CYS A 160 4.59 -6.45 -6.31
C CYS A 160 4.42 -6.76 -7.81
N ASP A 161 3.30 -7.37 -8.20
CA ASP A 161 3.01 -7.70 -9.61
C ASP A 161 2.92 -6.49 -10.54
N CYS A 162 2.82 -5.27 -10.00
CA CYS A 162 2.93 -4.05 -10.79
C CYS A 162 4.38 -3.72 -11.21
N ASP A 163 5.36 -4.43 -10.68
CA ASP A 163 6.77 -4.35 -11.04
C ASP A 163 7.05 -5.36 -12.17
N PRO A 164 7.60 -4.92 -13.33
CA PRO A 164 8.02 -5.83 -14.40
C PRO A 164 9.03 -6.90 -13.95
N SER A 165 9.72 -6.69 -12.83
CA SER A 165 10.59 -7.68 -12.20
C SER A 165 10.20 -7.87 -10.74
N ALA A 166 9.24 -8.79 -10.50
CA ALA A 166 8.80 -9.14 -9.16
C ALA A 166 9.92 -9.70 -8.25
N GLY A 167 11.06 -10.09 -8.83
CA GLY A 167 12.21 -10.65 -8.10
C GLY A 167 12.01 -12.10 -7.69
N PRO A 168 12.88 -12.64 -6.82
CA PRO A 168 12.80 -14.04 -6.40
C PRO A 168 11.58 -14.29 -5.51
N ILE A 169 11.16 -15.56 -5.44
CA ILE A 169 10.21 -16.06 -4.44
C ILE A 169 10.90 -16.03 -3.06
N ILE A 170 10.23 -15.45 -2.08
CA ILE A 170 10.77 -15.16 -0.74
C ILE A 170 10.02 -15.90 0.37
N CYS A 171 8.90 -16.56 0.07
CA CYS A 171 8.14 -17.37 1.01
C CYS A 171 7.50 -18.55 0.25
N PRO A 172 7.57 -19.78 0.80
CA PRO A 172 6.87 -20.94 0.25
C PRO A 172 5.35 -20.74 0.15
N ASP A 173 4.70 -21.53 -0.70
CA ASP A 173 3.25 -21.55 -0.82
C ASP A 173 2.58 -21.96 0.51
N ILE A 174 1.62 -21.14 0.94
CA ILE A 174 0.82 -21.40 2.16
C ILE A 174 -0.60 -21.82 1.77
N GLY A 175 -1.19 -21.19 0.75
CA GLY A 175 -2.54 -21.52 0.26
C GLY A 175 -3.39 -20.31 -0.05
N TYR A 176 -4.67 -20.39 0.30
CA TYR A 176 -5.67 -19.36 0.05
C TYR A 176 -6.38 -19.03 1.36
N LEU A 177 -6.66 -17.74 1.56
CA LEU A 177 -7.52 -17.27 2.64
C LEU A 177 -8.78 -16.65 2.05
N VAL A 178 -9.88 -16.76 2.79
CA VAL A 178 -11.16 -16.17 2.42
C VAL A 178 -11.71 -15.44 3.65
N SER A 179 -12.23 -14.23 3.45
CA SER A 179 -12.86 -13.42 4.50
C SER A 179 -13.78 -12.38 3.87
N ASP A 180 -14.73 -11.85 4.63
CA ASP A 180 -15.52 -10.67 4.32
C ASP A 180 -14.96 -9.37 4.95
N ASP A 181 -13.83 -9.46 5.68
CA ASP A 181 -13.15 -8.33 6.30
C ASP A 181 -11.74 -8.13 5.70
N PRO A 182 -11.45 -6.96 5.08
CA PRO A 182 -10.17 -6.70 4.42
C PRO A 182 -9.00 -6.55 5.40
N VAL A 183 -9.26 -6.09 6.63
CA VAL A 183 -8.23 -5.93 7.68
C VAL A 183 -7.87 -7.30 8.25
N ALA A 184 -8.88 -8.13 8.50
CA ALA A 184 -8.70 -9.46 9.06
C ALA A 184 -7.91 -10.36 8.10
N ILE A 185 -8.26 -10.37 6.81
CA ILE A 185 -7.58 -11.22 5.82
C ILE A 185 -6.13 -10.81 5.58
N ASP A 186 -5.85 -9.50 5.56
CA ASP A 186 -4.49 -8.99 5.40
C ASP A 186 -3.64 -9.26 6.65
N LYS A 187 -4.23 -9.13 7.85
CA LYS A 187 -3.57 -9.52 9.11
C LYS A 187 -3.29 -11.02 9.18
N ALA A 188 -4.28 -11.86 8.87
CA ALA A 188 -4.11 -13.30 8.81
C ALA A 188 -3.05 -13.72 7.79
N SER A 189 -3.02 -13.04 6.64
CA SER A 189 -2.01 -13.29 5.61
C SER A 189 -0.61 -13.00 6.13
N LEU A 190 -0.42 -11.84 6.75
CA LEU A 190 0.87 -11.44 7.31
C LEU A 190 1.32 -12.39 8.44
N ASP A 191 0.41 -12.81 9.31
CA ASP A 191 0.72 -13.72 10.42
C ASP A 191 1.11 -15.11 9.93
N LEU A 192 0.41 -15.64 8.93
CA LEU A 192 0.77 -16.94 8.34
C LEU A 192 2.10 -16.88 7.61
N VAL A 193 2.37 -15.79 6.87
CA VAL A 193 3.69 -15.59 6.25
C VAL A 193 4.77 -15.52 7.34
N ASN A 194 4.56 -14.76 8.42
CA ASN A 194 5.53 -14.65 9.51
C ASN A 194 5.77 -15.96 10.29
N LYS A 195 4.80 -16.88 10.30
CA LYS A 195 4.98 -18.23 10.87
C LYS A 195 5.91 -19.11 10.03
N VAL A 196 6.00 -18.86 8.72
CA VAL A 196 6.85 -19.62 7.79
C VAL A 196 8.19 -18.92 7.59
N GLU A 197 8.16 -17.61 7.36
CA GLU A 197 9.30 -16.72 7.08
C GLU A 197 9.19 -15.46 7.94
N GLU A 198 9.78 -15.52 9.13
CA GLU A 198 9.65 -14.48 10.15
C GLU A 198 10.05 -13.08 9.65
N ASN A 199 9.10 -12.14 9.69
CA ASN A 199 9.28 -10.72 9.35
C ASN A 199 9.89 -10.50 7.95
N ILE A 200 9.68 -11.43 7.01
CA ILE A 200 10.33 -11.41 5.69
C ILE A 200 10.08 -10.11 4.93
N PHE A 201 8.84 -9.59 4.95
CA PHE A 201 8.49 -8.34 4.27
C PHE A 201 9.23 -7.13 4.86
N GLU A 202 9.31 -7.02 6.18
CA GLU A 202 10.03 -5.93 6.83
C GLU A 202 11.54 -6.02 6.56
N ARG A 203 12.14 -7.21 6.68
CA ARG A 203 13.58 -7.42 6.43
C ARG A 203 13.96 -7.01 5.01
N ILE A 204 13.13 -7.34 4.02
CA ILE A 204 13.41 -7.09 2.61
C ILE A 204 13.08 -5.65 2.20
N ASN A 205 11.93 -5.12 2.63
CA ASN A 205 11.44 -3.82 2.16
C ASN A 205 11.84 -2.66 3.08
N ARG A 206 12.28 -2.95 4.32
CA ARG A 206 12.61 -1.98 5.38
C ARG A 206 11.42 -1.07 5.70
N VAL A 207 10.23 -1.66 5.70
CA VAL A 207 8.96 -1.01 5.98
C VAL A 207 8.15 -1.95 6.85
N ASP A 208 7.66 -1.46 7.98
CA ASP A 208 6.73 -2.18 8.84
C ASP A 208 5.40 -2.44 8.08
N PRO A 209 5.07 -3.71 7.77
CA PRO A 209 3.84 -4.05 7.06
C PRO A 209 2.57 -3.84 7.89
N LEU A 210 2.65 -3.77 9.23
CA LEU A 210 1.48 -3.58 10.09
C LEU A 210 0.89 -2.18 10.01
N LYS A 211 1.66 -1.17 9.60
CA LYS A 211 1.20 0.23 9.52
C LYS A 211 -0.11 0.40 8.74
N GLN A 212 -0.26 -0.28 7.59
CA GLN A 212 -1.49 -0.21 6.79
C GLN A 212 -2.67 -0.85 7.52
N ILE A 213 -2.47 -2.02 8.11
CA ILE A 213 -3.51 -2.78 8.83
C ILE A 213 -4.00 -1.97 10.04
N LEU A 214 -3.07 -1.45 10.85
CA LEU A 214 -3.40 -0.69 12.06
C LEU A 214 -4.13 0.61 11.74
N TYR A 215 -3.71 1.32 10.68
CA TYR A 215 -4.42 2.52 10.26
C TYR A 215 -5.79 2.19 9.65
N ALA A 216 -5.91 1.12 8.86
CA ALA A 216 -7.19 0.66 8.32
C ALA A 216 -8.19 0.32 9.43
N LYS A 217 -7.75 -0.38 10.49
CA LYS A 217 -8.54 -0.59 11.71
C LYS A 217 -8.96 0.74 12.34
N LYS A 218 -8.01 1.67 12.52
CA LYS A 218 -8.27 2.98 13.14
C LYS A 218 -9.35 3.78 12.42
N ILE A 219 -9.44 3.69 11.09
CA ILE A 219 -10.47 4.39 10.29
C ILE A 219 -11.78 3.58 10.15
N GLY A 220 -11.90 2.45 10.83
CA GLY A 220 -13.09 1.60 10.83
C GLY A 220 -13.28 0.81 9.54
N LEU A 221 -12.20 0.41 8.86
CA LEU A 221 -12.28 -0.39 7.64
C LEU A 221 -12.56 -1.88 7.91
N GLY A 222 -12.23 -2.35 9.12
CA GLY A 222 -12.35 -3.74 9.54
C GLY A 222 -11.63 -4.00 10.86
N SER A 223 -11.52 -5.27 11.24
CA SER A 223 -10.85 -5.75 12.46
C SER A 223 -9.54 -6.47 12.16
N ASP A 224 -8.54 -6.31 13.02
CA ASP A 224 -7.31 -7.13 13.01
C ASP A 224 -7.44 -8.40 13.85
N GLU A 225 -8.62 -8.63 14.46
CA GLU A 225 -8.97 -9.85 15.15
C GLU A 225 -9.63 -10.84 14.19
N TYR A 226 -9.20 -12.11 14.22
CA TYR A 226 -9.70 -13.15 13.34
C TYR A 226 -9.54 -14.54 13.97
N GLU A 227 -10.34 -15.49 13.49
CA GLU A 227 -10.19 -16.92 13.78
C GLU A 227 -9.96 -17.69 12.47
N LEU A 228 -9.00 -18.61 12.46
CA LEU A 228 -8.74 -19.46 11.29
C LEU A 228 -9.60 -20.72 11.35
N VAL A 229 -10.58 -20.79 10.45
CA VAL A 229 -11.38 -21.99 10.22
C VAL A 229 -10.87 -22.72 8.99
N LYS A 230 -10.44 -23.97 9.15
CA LYS A 230 -10.06 -24.84 8.02
C LYS A 230 -11.32 -25.49 7.45
N ILE A 231 -11.46 -25.41 6.13
CA ILE A 231 -12.57 -25.98 5.35
C ILE A 231 -12.03 -27.13 4.50
#